data_AF-A0A1W7CXR3-F1
#
_entry.id   AF-A0A1W7CXR3-F1
#
_cell.length_a   1.000
_cell.length_b   1.000
_cell.length_c   1.000
_cell.angle_alpha   90.00
_cell.angle_beta   90.00
_cell.angle_gamma   90.00
#
_symmetry.space_group_name_H-M   'P 1'
#
loop_
_entity.id
_entity.type
_entity.pdbx_description
1 polymer ?
#
loop_
_entity_poly.entity_id
_entity_poly.type
_entity_poly.pdbx_seq_one_letter_code
_entity_poly.pdbx_strand_id
1 'polypeptide(L)'
;MSDDSTEYLPEEFRVSAVHHDESAEVAGSLARRVGNASPASTHFGGAQAASFSSALGSAAGERSRAAQRVQDTRGEIATGAVTAANIGDETDADAGYVLGAATLGDVGQGIADRI
;
A
#
# COMPACT_ATOMS: atom_id res chain seq x y z
N MET A 1 -14.12 17.61 22.35
CA MET A 1 -14.67 17.08 21.09
C MET A 1 -13.57 17.27 20.08
N SER A 2 -12.96 16.17 19.62
CA SER A 2 -11.86 16.20 18.65
C SER A 2 -12.38 16.72 17.32
N ASP A 3 -11.64 17.66 16.72
CA ASP A 3 -11.74 18.00 15.30
C ASP A 3 -11.48 16.75 14.47
N ASP A 4 -12.48 15.89 14.35
CA ASP A 4 -12.54 14.82 13.36
C ASP A 4 -12.91 15.46 12.02
N SER A 5 -12.18 16.52 11.65
CA SER A 5 -12.23 17.05 10.30
C SER A 5 -11.69 15.93 9.43
N THR A 6 -12.57 15.29 8.67
CA THR A 6 -12.21 14.39 7.58
C THR A 6 -11.32 15.19 6.62
N GLU A 7 -10.02 15.14 6.88
CA GLU A 7 -9.02 15.85 6.10
C GLU A 7 -9.03 15.22 4.71
N TYR A 8 -9.14 16.08 3.69
CA TYR A 8 -9.20 15.64 2.31
C TYR A 8 -7.79 15.26 1.86
N LEU A 9 -7.51 13.96 1.80
CA LEU A 9 -6.17 13.41 1.60
C LEU A 9 -5.99 12.43 0.41
N PRO A 10 -6.67 12.55 -0.75
CA PRO A 10 -6.44 11.62 -1.87
C PRO A 10 -4.98 11.57 -2.34
N GLU A 11 -4.28 12.71 -2.37
CA GLU A 11 -2.88 12.76 -2.79
C GLU A 11 -1.95 12.05 -1.79
N GLU A 12 -2.21 12.18 -0.49
CA GLU A 12 -1.42 11.47 0.52
C GLU A 12 -1.65 9.96 0.45
N PHE A 13 -2.86 9.51 0.12
CA PHE A 13 -3.12 8.10 -0.15
C PHE A 13 -2.34 7.61 -1.38
N ARG A 14 -2.22 8.39 -2.45
CA ARG A 14 -1.39 8.03 -3.61
C ARG A 14 0.09 7.94 -3.26
N VAL A 15 0.61 8.92 -2.52
CA VAL A 15 2.00 8.90 -2.04
C VAL A 15 2.25 7.68 -1.13
N SER A 16 1.33 7.40 -0.23
CA SER A 16 1.37 6.21 0.62
C SER A 16 1.37 4.93 -0.21
N ALA A 17 0.51 4.82 -1.23
CA ALA A 17 0.46 3.66 -2.12
C ALA A 17 1.82 3.40 -2.79
N VAL A 18 2.46 4.43 -3.33
CA VAL A 18 3.78 4.33 -3.97
C VAL A 18 4.82 3.80 -2.98
N HIS A 19 4.89 4.35 -1.77
CA HIS A 19 5.84 3.88 -0.75
C HIS A 19 5.59 2.44 -0.32
N HIS A 20 4.32 2.03 -0.27
CA HIS A 20 3.95 0.66 0.05
C HIS A 20 4.32 -0.31 -1.08
N ASP A 21 4.13 0.05 -2.34
CA ASP A 21 4.58 -0.74 -3.49
C ASP A 21 6.10 -0.88 -3.53
N GLU A 22 6.84 0.21 -3.36
CA GLU A 22 8.32 0.17 -3.27
C GLU A 22 8.78 -0.75 -2.14
N SER A 23 8.12 -0.66 -0.98
CA SER A 23 8.40 -1.53 0.17
C SER A 23 8.09 -3.00 -0.13
N ALA A 24 7.01 -3.26 -0.88
CA ALA A 24 6.63 -4.61 -1.29
C ALA A 24 7.69 -5.20 -2.25
N GLU A 25 8.18 -4.42 -3.20
CA GLU A 25 9.24 -4.84 -4.12
C GLU A 25 10.54 -5.17 -3.40
N VAL A 26 10.95 -4.32 -2.45
CA VAL A 26 12.13 -4.55 -1.61
C VAL A 26 11.97 -5.83 -0.80
N ALA A 27 10.80 -6.05 -0.19
CA ALA A 27 10.51 -7.27 0.56
C ALA A 27 10.56 -8.52 -0.33
N GLY A 28 10.01 -8.46 -1.54
CA GLY A 28 10.08 -9.56 -2.52
C GLY A 28 11.50 -9.83 -3.02
N SER A 29 12.30 -8.78 -3.22
CA SER A 29 13.73 -8.90 -3.53
C SER A 29 14.50 -9.60 -2.40
N LEU A 30 14.24 -9.20 -1.14
CA LEU A 30 14.84 -9.84 0.03
C LEU A 30 14.42 -11.30 0.16
N ALA A 31 13.14 -11.60 -0.03
CA ALA A 31 12.62 -12.96 0.02
C ALA A 31 13.33 -13.89 -0.96
N ARG A 32 13.54 -13.45 -2.19
CA ARG A 32 14.28 -14.20 -3.23
C ARG A 32 15.74 -14.37 -2.86
N ARG A 33 16.42 -13.30 -2.43
CA ARG A 33 17.85 -13.36 -2.06
C ARG A 33 18.10 -14.32 -0.90
N VAL A 34 17.30 -14.21 0.16
CA VAL A 34 17.45 -15.05 1.34
C VAL A 34 16.98 -16.48 1.07
N GLY A 35 15.90 -16.66 0.33
CA GLY A 35 15.40 -18.00 -0.05
C GLY A 35 16.38 -18.78 -0.94
N ASN A 36 17.17 -18.07 -1.76
CA ASN A 36 18.22 -18.65 -2.59
C ASN A 36 19.57 -18.79 -1.88
N ALA A 37 19.67 -18.37 -0.61
CA ALA A 37 20.89 -18.58 0.17
C ALA A 37 21.05 -20.08 0.45
N SER A 38 22.09 -20.69 -0.14
CA SER A 38 22.42 -22.10 0.06
C SER A 38 23.74 -22.22 0.84
N PRO A 39 23.70 -22.16 2.19
CA PRO A 39 24.88 -22.38 3.00
C PRO A 39 25.29 -23.85 2.94
N ALA A 40 26.45 -24.15 2.35
CA ALA A 40 27.02 -25.49 2.35
C ALA A 40 27.85 -25.72 3.62
N SER A 41 27.77 -26.92 4.20
CA SER A 41 28.59 -27.30 5.35
C SER A 41 30.09 -27.22 5.05
N THR A 42 30.50 -27.39 3.79
CA THR A 42 31.89 -27.24 3.33
C THR A 42 32.43 -25.81 3.48
N HIS A 43 31.56 -24.81 3.60
CA HIS A 43 31.96 -23.42 3.84
C HIS A 43 32.23 -23.15 5.32
N PHE A 44 31.87 -24.08 6.21
CA PHE A 44 32.03 -23.95 7.65
C PHE A 44 32.97 -25.04 8.15
N GLY A 45 34.01 -24.67 8.90
CA GLY A 45 34.93 -25.63 9.49
C GLY A 45 34.35 -26.32 10.73
N GLY A 46 34.84 -27.53 11.01
CA GLY A 46 34.60 -28.22 12.28
C GLY A 46 33.45 -29.24 12.29
N ALA A 47 33.39 -30.03 13.36
CA ALA A 47 32.48 -31.18 13.49
C ALA A 47 30.98 -30.81 13.49
N GLN A 48 30.64 -29.55 13.81
CA GLN A 48 29.26 -29.05 13.86
C GLN A 48 28.84 -28.30 12.58
N ALA A 49 29.67 -28.28 11.53
CA ALA A 49 29.39 -27.53 10.31
C ALA A 49 28.06 -27.93 9.64
N ALA A 50 27.73 -29.22 9.65
CA ALA A 50 26.50 -29.74 9.07
C ALA A 50 25.23 -29.30 9.82
N SER A 51 25.25 -29.29 11.15
CA SER A 51 24.12 -28.81 11.95
C SER A 51 23.95 -27.29 11.83
N PHE A 52 25.06 -26.56 11.81
CA PHE A 52 25.04 -25.11 11.58
C PHE A 52 24.47 -24.74 10.21
N SER A 53 24.93 -25.38 9.12
CA SER A 53 24.41 -25.10 7.77
C SER A 53 22.92 -25.44 7.65
N SER A 54 22.47 -26.52 8.29
CA SER A 54 21.05 -26.91 8.34
C SER A 54 20.19 -25.88 9.08
N ALA A 55 20.66 -25.40 10.24
CA ALA A 55 19.99 -24.34 10.99
C ALA A 55 19.90 -23.04 10.19
N LEU A 56 20.98 -22.67 9.50
CA LEU A 56 21.02 -21.48 8.65
C LEU A 56 20.07 -21.59 7.46
N GLY A 57 19.97 -22.77 6.84
CA GLY A 57 18.98 -23.03 5.78
C GLY A 57 17.54 -22.91 6.27
N SER A 58 17.23 -23.47 7.45
CA SER A 58 15.90 -23.34 8.07
C SER A 58 15.54 -21.88 8.36
N ALA A 59 16.47 -21.14 8.97
CA ALA A 59 16.29 -19.72 9.28
C ALA A 59 16.11 -18.86 8.02
N ALA A 60 16.88 -19.14 6.97
CA ALA A 60 16.74 -18.47 5.67
C ALA A 60 15.35 -18.74 5.06
N GLY A 61 14.87 -19.99 5.11
CA GLY A 61 13.54 -20.35 4.63
C GLY A 61 12.40 -19.69 5.43
N GLU A 62 12.54 -19.55 6.74
CA GLU A 62 11.59 -18.80 7.58
C GLU A 62 11.58 -17.31 7.24
N ARG A 63 12.76 -16.71 7.06
CA ARG A 63 12.88 -15.29 6.77
C ARG A 63 12.44 -14.93 5.36
N SER A 64 12.69 -15.80 4.40
CA SER A 64 12.14 -15.69 3.04
C SER A 64 10.61 -15.66 3.08
N ARG A 65 9.96 -16.61 3.77
CA ARG A 65 8.50 -16.64 3.95
C ARG A 65 7.96 -15.42 4.69
N ALA A 66 8.68 -14.94 5.71
CA ALA A 66 8.28 -13.73 6.42
C ALA A 66 8.34 -12.49 5.51
N ALA A 67 9.38 -12.37 4.70
CA ALA A 67 9.51 -11.29 3.72
C ALA A 67 8.44 -11.35 2.62
N GLN A 68 8.06 -12.56 2.17
CA GLN A 68 6.91 -12.74 1.26
C GLN A 68 5.61 -12.21 1.86
N ARG A 69 5.30 -12.56 3.13
CA ARG A 69 4.10 -12.01 3.79
C ARG A 69 4.13 -10.49 3.89
N VAL A 70 5.29 -9.89 4.15
CA VAL A 70 5.43 -8.43 4.16
C VAL A 70 5.18 -7.84 2.78
N GLN A 71 5.70 -8.47 1.72
CA GLN A 71 5.41 -8.06 0.35
C GLN A 71 3.90 -8.07 0.08
N ASP A 72 3.22 -9.17 0.39
CA ASP A 72 1.78 -9.33 0.15
C ASP A 72 0.98 -8.27 0.92
N THR A 73 1.22 -8.12 2.22
CA THR A 73 0.54 -7.11 3.05
C THR A 73 0.80 -5.69 2.56
N ARG A 74 2.02 -5.38 2.11
CA ARG A 74 2.34 -4.05 1.59
C ARG A 74 1.62 -3.77 0.26
N GLY A 75 1.56 -4.75 -0.64
CA GLY A 75 0.80 -4.64 -1.89
C GLY A 75 -0.70 -4.50 -1.67
N GLU A 76 -1.27 -5.21 -0.69
CA GLU A 76 -2.67 -5.05 -0.28
C GLU A 76 -2.95 -3.63 0.23
N ILE A 77 -2.07 -3.08 1.08
CA ILE A 77 -2.21 -1.70 1.58
C ILE A 77 -2.08 -0.68 0.45
N ALA A 78 -1.13 -0.86 -0.47
CA ALA A 78 -0.99 0.02 -1.63
C ALA A 78 -2.26 0.04 -2.47
N THR A 79 -2.84 -1.14 -2.74
CA THR A 79 -4.12 -1.29 -3.45
C THR A 79 -5.26 -0.58 -2.71
N GLY A 80 -5.32 -0.74 -1.38
CA GLY A 80 -6.30 -0.07 -0.54
C GLY A 80 -6.16 1.45 -0.56
N ALA A 81 -4.94 1.98 -0.54
CA ALA A 81 -4.66 3.40 -0.60
C ALA A 81 -5.04 4.01 -1.96
N VAL A 82 -4.72 3.35 -3.08
CA VAL A 82 -5.19 3.79 -4.42
C VAL A 82 -6.72 3.81 -4.47
N THR A 83 -7.37 2.78 -3.92
CA THR A 83 -8.84 2.71 -3.88
C THR A 83 -9.43 3.85 -3.07
N ALA A 84 -8.86 4.17 -1.91
CA ALA A 84 -9.29 5.29 -1.08
C ALA A 84 -9.12 6.63 -1.80
N ALA A 85 -8.01 6.84 -2.50
CA ALA A 85 -7.79 8.04 -3.31
C ALA A 85 -8.86 8.20 -4.40
N ASN A 86 -9.18 7.12 -5.12
CA ASN A 86 -10.20 7.14 -6.18
C ASN A 86 -11.59 7.48 -5.63
N ILE A 87 -11.97 6.94 -4.46
CA ILE A 87 -13.24 7.27 -3.80
C ILE A 87 -13.29 8.76 -3.45
N GLY A 88 -12.17 9.35 -3.04
CA GLY A 88 -12.06 10.79 -2.78
C GLY A 88 -12.31 11.62 -4.05
N ASP A 89 -11.70 11.25 -5.17
CA ASP A 89 -11.90 11.93 -6.47
C ASP A 89 -13.35 11.81 -6.96
N GLU A 90 -13.97 10.63 -6.82
CA GLU A 90 -15.37 10.39 -7.17
C GLU A 90 -16.31 11.26 -6.32
N THR A 91 -16.05 11.33 -5.01
CA THR A 91 -16.84 12.16 -4.09
C THR A 91 -16.76 13.64 -4.46
N ASP A 92 -15.58 14.12 -4.85
CA ASP A 92 -15.39 15.50 -5.30
C ASP A 92 -16.11 15.80 -6.62
N ALA A 93 -16.07 14.88 -7.56
CA ALA A 93 -16.79 15.01 -8.83
C ALA A 93 -18.29 15.10 -8.60
N ASP A 94 -18.83 14.24 -7.72
CA ASP A 94 -20.25 14.25 -7.34
C ASP A 94 -20.63 15.54 -6.60
N ALA A 95 -19.82 15.99 -5.65
CA ALA A 95 -20.03 17.25 -4.93
C ALA A 95 -20.03 18.45 -5.90
N GLY A 96 -19.10 18.49 -6.85
CA GLY A 96 -19.04 19.51 -7.90
C GLY A 96 -20.27 19.49 -8.79
N TYR A 97 -20.76 18.32 -9.18
CA TYR A 97 -21.99 18.16 -9.96
C TYR A 97 -23.21 18.69 -9.20
N VAL A 98 -23.36 18.31 -7.92
CA VAL A 98 -24.49 18.76 -7.08
C VAL A 98 -24.45 20.27 -6.84
N LEU A 99 -23.29 20.83 -6.52
CA LEU A 99 -23.13 22.28 -6.32
C LEU A 99 -23.38 23.07 -7.61
N GLY A 100 -22.93 22.57 -8.75
CA GLY A 100 -23.19 23.14 -10.08
C GLY A 100 -24.68 23.10 -10.45
N ALA A 101 -25.36 21.99 -10.15
CA ALA A 101 -26.80 21.87 -10.37
C ALA A 101 -27.60 22.82 -9.47
N ALA A 102 -27.20 22.98 -8.21
CA ALA A 102 -27.83 23.90 -7.27
C ALA A 102 -27.70 25.38 -7.71
N THR A 103 -26.50 25.77 -8.16
CA THR A 103 -26.26 27.13 -8.69
C THR A 103 -27.05 27.41 -9.97
N LEU A 104 -27.21 26.43 -10.86
CA LEU A 104 -28.08 26.56 -12.04
C LEU A 104 -29.57 26.66 -11.69
N GLY A 105 -30.01 25.92 -10.66
CA GLY A 105 -31.37 26.01 -10.12
C GLY A 105 -31.70 27.40 -9.58
N ASP A 106 -30.81 27.96 -8.76
CA ASP A 106 -30.98 29.30 -8.18
C ASP A 106 -30.98 30.41 -9.25
N VAL A 107 -30.10 30.31 -10.26
CA VAL A 107 -30.09 31.24 -11.40
C VAL A 107 -31.37 31.11 -12.23
N GLY A 108 -31.83 29.88 -12.49
CA GLY A 108 -33.07 29.63 -13.21
C GLY A 108 -34.29 30.22 -12.50
N GLN A 109 -34.33 30.10 -11.17
CA GLN A 109 -35.41 30.64 -10.35
C GLN A 109 -35.37 32.18 -10.29
N GLY A 110 -34.18 32.78 -10.19
CA GLY A 110 -34.02 34.24 -10.25
C GLY A 110 -34.34 34.86 -11.63
N ILE A 111 -34.26 34.09 -12.71
CA ILE A 111 -34.75 34.50 -14.04
C ILE A 111 -36.27 34.35 -14.12
N ALA A 112 -36.82 33.23 -13.61
CA ALA A 112 -38.26 32.97 -13.62
C ALA A 112 -39.06 34.01 -12.80
N ASP A 113 -38.53 34.47 -11.66
CA ASP A 113 -39.17 35.49 -10.82
C ASP A 113 -39.12 36.92 -11.42
N ARG A 114 -38.37 37.12 -12.51
CA ARG A 114 -38.21 38.41 -13.20
C ARG A 114 -39.06 38.58 -14.47
N ILE A 115 -39.78 37.54 -14.89
CA ILE A 115 -40.67 37.51 -16.07
C ILE A 115 -42.13 37.55 -15.59
#